data_AF-A0A6I9T0E9-F1
#
_entry.id   AF-A0A6I9T0E9-F1
#
_cell.length_a   1.000
_cell.length_b   1.000
_cell.length_c   1.000
_cell.angle_alpha   90.00
_cell.angle_beta   90.00
_cell.angle_gamma   90.00
#
_symmetry.space_group_name_H-M   'P 1'
#
loop_
_entity.id
_entity.type
_entity.pdbx_description
1 polymer ?
#
loop_
_entity_poly.entity_id
_entity_poly.type
_entity_poly.pdbx_seq_one_letter_code
_entity_poly.pdbx_strand_id
1 'polypeptide(L)'
;MFLRTVWNVTIDMNSRLFPVVKRSLSVSGRESVRDLASKDGELRVFLVAGEVSGDIIASRFMNSLKRLSPIPVRFAGVGGLMMSRQGLNSLFPMEDIAVMGIWELLPHLSMFKLRLKETIESALTFRPHVVLTVDSKGFSFRFLKKLRARYGEERLASPQHFHYVAPSFWAWRGGEARLKGLSEFVDHMFCILPFEAEVCRSNGLAATFVGHPTLEDALELKINKCIVNEWKVQGDGEKFRKNYGISSESTIISLLPGSRLQEVTRMLSIFSRTMELLKNAFSELTAVIHVAPNTHVEEYISKAVHEWPVSVVLVPGGSPCMRYNSFSMEKSSIARALGLVSTASLCLKLIPPTILVWT
;
A
#
# COMPACT_ATOMS: atom_id res chain seq x y z
N MET A 1 26.55 30.04 31.36
CA MET A 1 25.74 30.00 32.60
C MET A 1 24.28 30.04 32.14
N PHE A 2 23.42 29.02 32.12
CA PHE A 2 23.39 27.65 32.64
C PHE A 2 22.32 26.87 31.81
N LEU A 3 22.71 25.71 31.26
CA LEU A 3 21.99 24.41 31.17
C LEU A 3 20.59 24.32 30.50
N ARG A 4 20.46 23.58 29.38
CA ARG A 4 20.20 22.11 29.31
C ARG A 4 18.98 21.65 30.14
N THR A 5 17.88 21.35 29.45
CA THR A 5 16.86 20.43 29.97
C THR A 5 16.68 19.29 28.98
N VAL A 6 17.34 18.18 29.33
CA VAL A 6 17.16 16.85 28.74
C VAL A 6 15.86 16.28 29.29
N TRP A 7 14.95 15.84 28.42
CA TRP A 7 13.84 14.98 28.85
C TRP A 7 14.36 13.54 28.95
N ASN A 8 14.72 13.14 30.17
CA ASN A 8 14.82 11.75 30.57
C ASN A 8 13.40 11.19 30.68
N VAL A 9 13.03 10.28 29.78
CA VAL A 9 11.89 9.40 29.99
C VAL A 9 12.38 8.25 30.87
N THR A 10 12.22 8.42 32.18
CA THR A 10 12.35 7.34 33.15
C THR A 10 11.13 6.43 32.98
N ILE A 11 11.37 5.16 32.68
CA ILE A 11 10.34 4.11 32.66
C ILE A 11 9.89 3.92 34.11
N ASP A 12 8.72 4.45 34.45
CA ASP A 12 8.06 4.19 35.72
C ASP A 12 7.28 2.87 35.61
N MET A 13 7.90 1.79 36.05
CA MET A 13 7.26 0.51 36.30
C MET A 13 6.52 0.58 37.64
N ASN A 14 5.28 1.08 37.66
CA ASN A 14 4.22 0.54 38.51
C ASN A 14 2.83 1.19 38.30
N SER A 15 1.89 0.31 37.96
CA SER A 15 0.49 0.27 38.42
C SER A 15 -0.38 1.54 38.34
N ARG A 16 -1.06 1.70 37.20
CA ARG A 16 -2.52 1.96 37.19
C ARG A 16 -3.17 1.11 36.12
N LEU A 17 -3.74 -0.01 36.56
CA LEU A 17 -4.67 -0.84 35.79
C LEU A 17 -5.90 0.01 35.47
N PHE A 18 -5.87 0.68 34.30
CA PHE A 18 -7.09 1.16 33.69
C PHE A 18 -7.95 -0.08 33.36
N PRO A 19 -9.26 -0.06 33.63
CA PRO A 19 -10.11 -1.17 33.24
C PRO A 19 -10.08 -1.22 31.73
N VAL A 20 -9.30 -2.15 31.20
CA VAL A 20 -9.43 -2.63 29.83
C VAL A 20 -10.86 -3.12 29.79
N VAL A 21 -11.76 -2.31 29.23
CA VAL A 21 -12.99 -2.83 28.67
C VAL A 21 -12.52 -3.72 27.53
N LYS A 22 -12.20 -4.96 27.89
CA LYS A 22 -12.24 -6.08 26.97
C LYS A 22 -13.67 -6.05 26.49
N ARG A 23 -13.91 -5.41 25.35
CA ARG A 23 -14.73 -6.09 24.36
C ARG A 23 -13.97 -7.36 24.03
N SER A 24 -14.10 -8.35 24.92
CA SER A 24 -14.20 -9.71 24.45
C SER A 24 -15.14 -9.64 23.27
N LEU A 25 -14.81 -10.35 22.21
CA LEU A 25 -15.81 -10.85 21.28
C LEU A 25 -16.74 -11.79 22.06
N SER A 26 -17.44 -11.30 23.09
CA SER A 26 -18.68 -11.87 23.57
C SER A 26 -19.74 -11.37 22.60
N VAL A 27 -19.65 -11.90 21.39
CA VAL A 27 -20.72 -11.91 20.41
C VAL A 27 -21.72 -12.92 20.93
N SER A 28 -22.45 -12.60 21.99
CA SER A 28 -23.61 -13.39 22.39
C SER A 28 -24.74 -13.02 21.42
N GLY A 29 -24.79 -13.69 20.26
CA GLY A 29 -25.96 -13.67 19.37
C GLY A 29 -25.72 -13.46 17.87
N ARG A 30 -24.49 -13.24 17.40
CA ARG A 30 -24.17 -13.21 15.96
C ARG A 30 -23.32 -14.43 15.60
N GLU A 31 -23.79 -15.22 14.65
CA GLU A 31 -23.01 -16.32 14.08
C GLU A 31 -21.68 -15.78 13.55
N SER A 32 -20.59 -16.52 13.77
CA SER A 32 -19.30 -16.07 13.28
C SER A 32 -19.28 -16.12 11.75
N VAL A 33 -18.43 -15.32 11.12
CA VAL A 33 -18.20 -15.36 9.66
C VAL A 33 -17.89 -16.79 9.19
N ARG A 34 -17.18 -17.57 10.01
CA ARG A 34 -16.84 -18.96 9.71
C ARG A 34 -18.06 -19.86 9.72
N ASP A 35 -18.98 -19.67 10.66
CA ASP A 35 -20.20 -20.48 10.76
C ASP A 35 -21.12 -20.20 9.57
N LEU A 36 -21.33 -18.92 9.24
CA LEU A 36 -22.12 -18.50 8.07
C LEU A 36 -21.54 -19.07 6.78
N ALA A 37 -20.23 -18.91 6.58
CA ALA A 37 -19.57 -19.39 5.38
C ALA A 37 -19.56 -20.94 5.29
N SER A 38 -19.51 -21.64 6.44
CA SER A 38 -19.63 -23.11 6.46
C SER A 38 -21.04 -23.58 6.09
N LYS A 39 -22.08 -22.86 6.53
CA LYS A 39 -23.48 -23.15 6.13
C LYS A 39 -23.71 -22.94 4.64
N ASP A 40 -23.10 -21.90 4.07
CA ASP A 40 -23.20 -21.59 2.65
C ASP A 40 -22.30 -22.48 1.77
N GLY A 41 -21.39 -23.24 2.37
CA GLY A 41 -20.40 -24.06 1.66
C GLY A 41 -19.29 -23.24 0.98
N GLU A 42 -19.22 -21.94 1.22
CA GLU A 42 -18.24 -21.03 0.62
C GLU A 42 -18.00 -19.77 1.48
N LEU A 43 -16.79 -19.22 1.44
CA LEU A 43 -16.44 -17.92 1.97
C LEU A 43 -16.44 -16.86 0.86
N ARG A 44 -17.51 -16.07 0.78
CA ARG A 44 -17.59 -14.89 -0.08
C ARG A 44 -16.89 -13.68 0.52
N VAL A 45 -15.87 -13.17 -0.17
CA VAL A 45 -15.11 -11.97 0.22
C VAL A 45 -15.18 -10.93 -0.89
N PHE A 46 -15.66 -9.73 -0.57
CA PHE A 46 -15.69 -8.60 -1.49
C PHE A 46 -14.48 -7.69 -1.22
N LEU A 47 -13.64 -7.46 -2.23
CA LEU A 47 -12.41 -6.67 -2.11
C LEU A 47 -12.48 -5.38 -2.91
N VAL A 48 -11.92 -4.30 -2.35
CA VAL A 48 -11.74 -3.04 -3.07
C VAL A 48 -10.33 -2.53 -2.81
N ALA A 49 -9.54 -2.46 -3.88
CA ALA A 49 -8.30 -1.68 -3.95
C ALA A 49 -8.49 -0.59 -5.00
N GLY A 50 -8.01 0.62 -4.73
CA GLY A 50 -8.06 1.76 -5.66
C GLY A 50 -6.70 2.13 -6.26
N GLU A 51 -5.63 1.44 -5.87
CA GLU A 51 -4.25 1.79 -6.20
C GLU A 51 -3.40 0.53 -6.40
N VAL A 52 -2.34 0.66 -7.20
CA VAL A 52 -1.39 -0.43 -7.48
C VAL A 52 -0.76 -1.01 -6.21
N SER A 53 -0.44 -0.16 -5.22
CA SER A 53 0.06 -0.61 -3.91
C SER A 53 -0.99 -1.46 -3.18
N GLY A 54 -2.25 -1.02 -3.18
CA GLY A 54 -3.36 -1.75 -2.60
C GLY A 54 -3.65 -3.07 -3.32
N ASP A 55 -3.57 -3.09 -4.65
CA ASP A 55 -3.72 -4.28 -5.49
C ASP A 55 -2.69 -5.37 -5.14
N ILE A 56 -1.43 -4.99 -4.95
CA ILE A 56 -0.37 -5.92 -4.52
C ILE A 56 -0.70 -6.51 -3.14
N ILE A 57 -1.01 -5.67 -2.15
CA ILE A 57 -1.33 -6.13 -0.78
C ILE A 57 -2.56 -7.04 -0.77
N ALA A 58 -3.63 -6.63 -1.46
CA ALA A 58 -4.86 -7.40 -1.57
C ALA A 58 -4.62 -8.74 -2.29
N SER A 59 -3.78 -8.79 -3.32
CA SER A 59 -3.46 -10.04 -4.02
C SER A 59 -2.74 -11.05 -3.10
N ARG A 60 -1.84 -10.58 -2.24
CA ARG A 60 -1.16 -11.43 -1.24
C ARG A 60 -2.13 -11.91 -0.18
N PHE A 61 -3.04 -11.05 0.26
CA PHE A 61 -4.15 -11.43 1.13
C PHE A 61 -5.02 -12.52 0.49
N MET A 62 -5.45 -12.35 -0.77
CA MET A 62 -6.27 -13.35 -1.50
C MET A 62 -5.55 -14.69 -1.60
N ASN A 63 -4.26 -14.69 -1.95
CA ASN A 63 -3.44 -15.89 -2.04
C ASN A 63 -3.35 -16.60 -0.68
N SER A 64 -3.05 -15.87 0.39
CA SER A 64 -2.95 -16.43 1.74
C SER A 64 -4.30 -16.94 2.26
N LEU A 65 -5.39 -16.23 1.98
CA LEU A 65 -6.72 -16.67 2.38
C LEU A 65 -7.14 -17.96 1.66
N LYS A 66 -6.85 -18.11 0.36
CA LYS A 66 -7.09 -19.36 -0.37
C LYS A 66 -6.35 -20.55 0.25
N ARG A 67 -5.10 -20.34 0.70
CA ARG A 67 -4.30 -21.42 1.32
C ARG A 67 -4.77 -21.79 2.72
N LEU A 68 -5.23 -20.81 3.50
CA LEU A 68 -5.56 -20.99 4.91
C LEU A 68 -7.04 -21.30 5.15
N SER A 69 -7.92 -20.99 4.20
CA SER A 69 -9.35 -21.20 4.37
C SER A 69 -9.69 -22.68 4.32
N PRO A 70 -10.42 -23.23 5.32
CA PRO A 70 -10.89 -24.60 5.30
C PRO A 70 -12.07 -24.82 4.32
N ILE A 71 -12.62 -23.74 3.78
CA ILE A 71 -13.78 -23.73 2.89
C ILE A 71 -13.44 -22.97 1.58
N PRO A 72 -14.07 -23.33 0.45
CA PRO A 72 -13.85 -22.65 -0.82
C PRO A 72 -14.06 -21.14 -0.72
N VAL A 73 -13.13 -20.34 -1.28
CA VAL A 73 -13.19 -18.88 -1.20
C VAL A 73 -13.58 -18.31 -2.56
N ARG A 74 -14.54 -17.38 -2.57
CA ARG A 74 -14.92 -16.62 -3.77
C ARG A 74 -14.67 -15.15 -3.58
N PHE A 75 -14.13 -14.54 -4.63
CA PHE A 75 -13.76 -13.13 -4.64
C PHE A 75 -14.61 -12.35 -5.65
N ALA A 76 -14.99 -11.14 -5.27
CA ALA A 76 -15.62 -10.16 -6.15
C ALA A 76 -15.18 -8.76 -5.73
N GLY A 77 -15.31 -7.78 -6.63
CA GLY A 77 -15.10 -6.37 -6.31
C GLY A 77 -14.16 -5.67 -7.30
N VAL A 78 -13.33 -4.77 -6.79
CA VAL A 78 -12.50 -3.87 -7.62
C VAL A 78 -11.03 -4.07 -7.28
N GLY A 79 -10.22 -4.33 -8.29
CA GLY A 79 -8.79 -4.57 -8.14
C GLY A 79 -8.03 -4.42 -9.46
N GLY A 80 -6.71 -4.41 -9.36
CA GLY A 80 -5.83 -4.30 -10.51
C GLY A 80 -5.40 -5.65 -11.07
N LEU A 81 -4.27 -5.64 -11.78
CA LEU A 81 -3.70 -6.80 -12.44
C LEU A 81 -3.32 -7.92 -11.46
N MET A 82 -2.83 -7.58 -10.27
CA MET A 82 -2.34 -8.57 -9.30
C MET A 82 -3.49 -9.31 -8.64
N MET A 83 -4.58 -8.64 -8.26
CA MET A 83 -5.80 -9.29 -7.78
C MET A 83 -6.47 -10.11 -8.90
N SER A 84 -6.42 -9.64 -10.15
CA SER A 84 -6.94 -10.38 -11.30
C SER A 84 -6.24 -11.73 -11.49
N ARG A 85 -4.89 -11.77 -11.34
CA ARG A 85 -4.12 -13.02 -11.34
C ARG A 85 -4.50 -13.98 -10.20
N GLN A 86 -5.13 -13.49 -9.14
CA GLN A 86 -5.63 -14.30 -8.04
C GLN A 86 -7.08 -14.78 -8.23
N GLY A 87 -7.71 -14.45 -9.36
CA GLY A 87 -9.06 -14.88 -9.74
C GLY A 87 -10.15 -13.84 -9.51
N LEU A 88 -9.81 -12.57 -9.26
CA LEU A 88 -10.80 -11.49 -9.16
C LEU A 88 -11.10 -10.89 -10.52
N ASN A 89 -12.34 -10.96 -10.96
CA ASN A 89 -12.80 -10.20 -12.13
C ASN A 89 -13.24 -8.81 -11.66
N SER A 90 -12.43 -7.78 -11.94
CA SER A 90 -12.73 -6.42 -11.49
C SER A 90 -14.00 -5.89 -12.15
N LEU A 91 -14.86 -5.22 -11.38
CA LEU A 91 -16.11 -4.63 -11.89
C LEU A 91 -15.88 -3.55 -12.95
N PHE A 92 -14.77 -2.84 -12.82
CA PHE A 92 -14.31 -1.78 -13.71
C PHE A 92 -12.79 -1.57 -13.51
N PRO A 93 -12.11 -0.83 -14.39
CA PRO A 93 -10.70 -0.49 -14.20
C PRO A 93 -10.47 0.22 -12.87
N MET A 94 -9.52 -0.26 -12.05
CA MET A 94 -9.23 0.29 -10.73
C MET A 94 -8.87 1.78 -10.77
N GLU A 95 -8.31 2.23 -11.89
CA GLU A 95 -7.96 3.61 -12.20
C GLU A 95 -9.16 4.57 -12.07
N ASP A 96 -10.39 4.09 -12.32
CA ASP A 96 -11.62 4.89 -12.22
C ASP A 96 -11.91 5.38 -10.79
N ILE A 97 -11.37 4.69 -9.78
CA ILE A 97 -11.53 5.05 -8.36
C ILE A 97 -10.21 5.52 -7.72
N ALA A 98 -9.13 5.57 -8.48
CA ALA A 98 -7.79 5.99 -8.07
C ALA A 98 -7.67 7.52 -7.94
N VAL A 99 -8.53 8.17 -7.14
CA VAL A 99 -8.56 9.64 -7.05
C VAL A 99 -7.95 10.13 -5.74
N MET A 100 -6.88 10.93 -5.83
CA MET A 100 -6.28 11.66 -4.71
C MET A 100 -6.17 13.16 -5.03
N GLY A 101 -7.15 13.95 -4.59
CA GLY A 101 -7.09 15.41 -4.64
C GLY A 101 -8.48 16.03 -4.75
N ILE A 102 -8.75 17.10 -3.98
CA ILE A 102 -10.04 17.83 -4.06
C ILE A 102 -10.23 18.46 -5.46
N TRP A 103 -9.14 18.86 -6.10
CA TRP A 103 -9.12 19.52 -7.41
C TRP A 103 -9.31 18.57 -8.60
N GLU A 104 -8.85 17.32 -8.47
CA GLU A 104 -8.99 16.27 -9.51
C GLU A 104 -10.39 15.64 -9.52
N LEU A 105 -11.16 15.84 -8.45
CA LEU A 105 -12.51 15.31 -8.28
C LEU A 105 -13.57 16.05 -9.10
N LEU A 106 -13.39 17.32 -9.45
CA LEU A 106 -14.45 18.13 -10.06
C LEU A 106 -14.92 17.59 -11.43
N PRO A 107 -14.04 17.27 -12.40
CA PRO A 107 -14.48 16.70 -13.68
C PRO A 107 -14.90 15.23 -13.58
N HIS A 108 -14.43 14.49 -12.57
CA HIS A 108 -14.67 13.05 -12.42
C HIS A 108 -15.68 12.69 -11.33
N LEU A 109 -16.37 13.68 -10.73
CA LEU A 109 -17.29 13.43 -9.61
C LEU A 109 -18.49 12.56 -10.01
N SER A 110 -18.98 12.71 -11.24
CA SER A 110 -20.06 11.89 -11.80
C SER A 110 -19.63 10.44 -11.91
N MET A 111 -18.44 10.18 -12.47
CA MET A 111 -17.84 8.85 -12.57
C MET A 111 -17.60 8.24 -11.19
N PHE A 112 -17.03 9.00 -10.26
CA PHE A 112 -16.81 8.53 -8.89
C PHE A 112 -18.13 8.10 -8.22
N LYS A 113 -19.19 8.92 -8.35
CA LYS A 113 -20.52 8.59 -7.81
C LYS A 113 -21.11 7.35 -8.48
N LEU A 114 -20.95 7.21 -9.79
CA LEU A 114 -21.39 6.05 -10.56
C LEU A 114 -20.66 4.78 -10.08
N ARG A 115 -19.32 4.78 -10.08
CA ARG A 115 -18.51 3.64 -9.61
C ARG A 115 -18.79 3.26 -8.17
N LEU A 116 -19.01 4.25 -7.30
CA LEU A 116 -19.42 4.00 -5.92
C LEU A 116 -20.78 3.29 -5.86
N LYS A 117 -21.76 3.71 -6.67
CA LYS A 117 -23.07 3.06 -6.76
C LYS A 117 -22.94 1.63 -7.29
N GLU A 118 -22.25 1.44 -8.41
CA GLU A 118 -22.00 0.12 -9.01
C GLU A 118 -21.33 -0.85 -8.03
N THR A 119 -20.33 -0.37 -7.28
CA THR A 119 -19.64 -1.19 -6.26
C THR A 119 -20.57 -1.61 -5.14
N ILE A 120 -21.46 -0.72 -4.68
CA ILE A 120 -22.46 -1.00 -3.64
C ILE A 120 -23.47 -2.05 -4.14
N GLU A 121 -24.05 -1.84 -5.31
CA GLU A 121 -25.06 -2.77 -5.88
C GLU A 121 -24.46 -4.15 -6.16
N SER A 122 -23.21 -4.20 -6.64
CA SER A 122 -22.49 -5.45 -6.82
C SER A 122 -22.24 -6.17 -5.50
N ALA A 123 -21.82 -5.43 -4.45
CA ALA A 123 -21.64 -6.02 -3.12
C ALA A 123 -22.95 -6.55 -2.52
N LEU A 124 -24.05 -5.81 -2.66
CA LEU A 124 -25.38 -6.25 -2.20
C LEU A 124 -25.82 -7.53 -2.93
N THR A 125 -25.61 -7.59 -4.25
CA THR A 125 -25.92 -8.77 -5.07
C THR A 125 -25.05 -9.97 -4.70
N PHE A 126 -23.76 -9.74 -4.47
CA PHE A 126 -22.80 -10.78 -4.11
C PHE A 126 -23.00 -11.34 -2.70
N ARG A 127 -23.66 -10.59 -1.80
CA ARG A 127 -23.91 -10.97 -0.40
C ARG A 127 -22.65 -11.51 0.31
N PRO A 128 -21.57 -10.72 0.39
CA PRO A 128 -20.34 -11.17 1.04
C PRO A 128 -20.55 -11.50 2.52
N HIS A 129 -19.72 -12.39 3.05
CA HIS A 129 -19.56 -12.52 4.49
C HIS A 129 -18.59 -11.45 5.03
N VAL A 130 -17.63 -11.08 4.19
CA VAL A 130 -16.53 -10.16 4.51
C VAL A 130 -16.36 -9.15 3.39
N VAL A 131 -16.21 -7.88 3.76
CA VAL A 131 -15.77 -6.81 2.87
C VAL A 131 -14.40 -6.34 3.33
N LEU A 132 -13.41 -6.37 2.44
CA LEU A 132 -12.06 -5.87 2.69
C LEU A 132 -11.76 -4.72 1.75
N THR A 133 -11.45 -3.56 2.33
CA THR A 133 -10.92 -2.42 1.57
C THR A 133 -9.44 -2.26 1.85
N VAL A 134 -8.64 -1.90 0.84
CA VAL A 134 -7.18 -1.75 0.97
C VAL A 134 -6.78 -0.35 0.50
N ASP A 135 -6.29 0.46 1.43
CA ASP A 135 -5.93 1.87 1.23
C ASP A 135 -7.05 2.72 0.56
N SER A 136 -6.69 3.79 -0.16
CA SER A 136 -7.62 4.65 -0.92
C SER A 136 -8.81 5.15 -0.10
N LYS A 137 -8.52 5.63 1.13
CA LYS A 137 -9.49 6.00 2.18
C LYS A 137 -10.70 6.81 1.72
N GLY A 138 -10.50 7.72 0.76
CA GLY A 138 -11.57 8.56 0.21
C GLY A 138 -12.72 7.76 -0.42
N PHE A 139 -12.41 6.75 -1.23
CA PHE A 139 -13.40 5.84 -1.82
C PHE A 139 -13.82 4.78 -0.81
N SER A 140 -12.85 4.09 -0.20
CA SER A 140 -13.05 2.95 0.70
C SER A 140 -14.01 3.27 1.85
N PHE A 141 -13.82 4.42 2.54
CA PHE A 141 -14.69 4.76 3.68
C PHE A 141 -16.10 5.20 3.25
N ARG A 142 -16.24 5.87 2.10
CA ARG A 142 -17.56 6.20 1.54
C ARG A 142 -18.32 4.93 1.13
N PHE A 143 -17.61 3.97 0.54
CA PHE A 143 -18.16 2.66 0.19
C PHE A 143 -18.62 1.90 1.44
N LEU A 144 -17.75 1.69 2.43
CA LEU A 144 -18.11 0.95 3.66
C LEU A 144 -19.27 1.61 4.42
N LYS A 145 -19.25 2.93 4.56
CA LYS A 145 -20.32 3.69 5.25
C LYS A 145 -21.66 3.53 4.54
N LYS A 146 -21.69 3.71 3.21
CA LYS A 146 -22.92 3.56 2.43
C LYS A 146 -23.41 2.11 2.39
N LEU A 147 -22.51 1.15 2.23
CA LEU A 147 -22.86 -0.27 2.23
C LEU A 147 -23.55 -0.64 3.55
N ARG A 148 -22.97 -0.23 4.69
CA ARG A 148 -23.58 -0.47 6.01
C ARG A 148 -24.98 0.13 6.13
N ALA A 149 -25.17 1.36 5.66
CA ALA A 149 -26.47 2.01 5.64
C ALA A 149 -27.49 1.22 4.78
N ARG A 150 -27.11 0.79 3.57
CA ARG A 150 -27.98 0.01 2.67
C ARG A 150 -28.40 -1.33 3.28
N TYR A 151 -27.48 -2.07 3.91
CA TYR A 151 -27.83 -3.30 4.64
C TYR A 151 -28.79 -3.03 5.81
N GLY A 152 -28.62 -1.91 6.51
CA GLY A 152 -29.53 -1.48 7.59
C GLY A 152 -30.93 -1.12 7.08
N GLU A 153 -31.01 -0.37 5.98
CA GLU A 153 -32.27 -0.01 5.30
C GLU A 153 -33.04 -1.26 4.83
N GLU A 154 -32.34 -2.25 4.26
CA GLU A 154 -32.91 -3.51 3.79
C GLU A 154 -33.13 -4.55 4.90
N ARG A 155 -32.78 -4.22 6.16
CA ARG A 155 -32.84 -5.12 7.33
C ARG A 155 -32.09 -6.45 7.11
N LEU A 156 -31.01 -6.39 6.35
CA LEU A 156 -30.15 -7.53 6.04
C LEU A 156 -29.03 -7.66 7.07
N ALA A 157 -28.55 -8.89 7.28
CA ALA A 157 -27.34 -9.11 8.07
C ALA A 157 -26.13 -8.50 7.35
N SER A 158 -25.49 -7.49 7.98
CA SER A 158 -24.33 -6.81 7.38
C SER A 158 -23.08 -7.68 7.39
N PRO A 159 -22.27 -7.66 6.32
CA PRO A 159 -20.96 -8.30 6.32
C PRO A 159 -20.02 -7.65 7.34
N GLN A 160 -18.99 -8.39 7.75
CA GLN A 160 -17.89 -7.80 8.51
C GLN A 160 -17.03 -6.91 7.59
N HIS A 161 -16.80 -5.67 8.00
CA HIS A 161 -16.04 -4.67 7.28
C HIS A 161 -14.62 -4.56 7.85
N PHE A 162 -13.64 -4.88 7.02
CA PHE A 162 -12.23 -4.74 7.31
C PHE A 162 -11.61 -3.64 6.44
N HIS A 163 -10.64 -2.92 7.01
CA HIS A 163 -9.79 -2.01 6.25
C HIS A 163 -8.32 -2.35 6.47
N TYR A 164 -7.56 -2.45 5.38
CA TYR A 164 -6.13 -2.71 5.37
C TYR A 164 -5.38 -1.44 5.01
N VAL A 165 -4.31 -1.15 5.76
CA VAL A 165 -3.52 0.09 5.72
C VAL A 165 -4.28 1.24 6.38
N ALA A 166 -3.89 1.56 7.61
CA ALA A 166 -4.54 2.62 8.38
C ALA A 166 -4.44 3.99 7.66
N PRO A 167 -5.44 4.88 7.83
CA PRO A 167 -5.28 6.29 7.51
C PRO A 167 -4.02 6.84 8.16
N SER A 168 -3.26 7.66 7.45
CA SER A 168 -2.07 8.33 7.98
C SER A 168 -2.50 9.46 8.93
N PHE A 169 -3.33 9.14 9.92
CA PHE A 169 -3.92 10.07 10.88
C PHE A 169 -2.87 10.86 11.66
N TRP A 170 -1.66 10.31 11.77
CA TRP A 170 -0.49 10.93 12.37
C TRP A 170 0.15 12.02 11.50
N ALA A 171 -0.16 12.07 10.19
CA ALA A 171 0.39 13.05 9.26
C ALA A 171 -0.33 14.40 9.28
N TRP A 172 -1.44 14.53 10.02
CA TRP A 172 -2.19 15.79 10.14
C TRP A 172 -2.68 16.04 11.57
N ARG A 173 -2.66 17.31 11.97
CA ARG A 173 -3.08 17.72 13.32
C ARG A 173 -4.54 17.31 13.58
N GLY A 174 -4.78 16.61 14.68
CA GLY A 174 -6.11 16.14 15.09
C GLY A 174 -6.64 14.95 14.28
N GLY A 175 -5.80 14.24 13.52
CA GLY A 175 -6.24 13.11 12.73
C GLY A 175 -6.78 11.93 13.51
N GLU A 176 -6.25 11.70 14.72
CA GLU A 176 -6.67 10.63 15.62
C GLU A 176 -8.15 10.73 15.99
N ALA A 177 -8.69 11.95 16.14
CA ALA A 177 -10.09 12.17 16.45
C ALA A 177 -11.04 11.60 15.39
N ARG A 178 -10.58 11.47 14.14
CA ARG A 178 -11.36 10.88 13.03
C ARG A 178 -11.48 9.37 13.14
N LEU A 179 -10.63 8.69 13.91
CA LEU A 179 -10.65 7.23 14.08
C LEU A 179 -11.94 6.76 14.77
N LYS A 180 -12.46 7.54 15.71
CA LYS A 180 -13.72 7.21 16.41
C LYS A 180 -14.88 7.03 15.43
N GLY A 181 -15.00 7.92 14.44
CA GLY A 181 -16.05 7.84 13.42
C GLY A 181 -15.91 6.64 12.48
N LEU A 182 -14.73 6.02 12.37
CA LEU A 182 -14.55 4.81 11.57
C LEU A 182 -15.22 3.59 12.23
N SER A 183 -15.29 3.54 13.55
CA SER A 183 -15.91 2.42 14.27
C SER A 183 -17.41 2.23 13.98
N GLU A 184 -18.07 3.25 13.40
CA GLU A 184 -19.46 3.17 12.93
C GLU A 184 -19.62 2.21 11.73
N PHE A 185 -18.58 2.06 10.90
CA PHE A 185 -18.67 1.33 9.63
C PHE A 185 -17.46 0.47 9.28
N VAL A 186 -16.44 0.43 10.13
CA VAL A 186 -15.28 -0.46 10.05
C VAL A 186 -15.26 -1.30 11.32
N ASP A 187 -15.36 -2.62 11.17
CA ASP A 187 -15.35 -3.53 12.32
C ASP A 187 -13.92 -3.81 12.79
N HIS A 188 -12.94 -3.82 11.88
CA HIS A 188 -11.53 -4.07 12.23
C HIS A 188 -10.53 -3.46 11.25
N MET A 189 -9.39 -3.00 11.76
CA MET A 189 -8.31 -2.36 11.01
C MET A 189 -7.04 -3.24 11.00
N PHE A 190 -6.43 -3.43 9.83
CA PHE A 190 -5.10 -4.02 9.69
C PHE A 190 -4.05 -2.92 9.50
N CYS A 191 -3.24 -2.71 10.54
CA CYS A 191 -2.24 -1.67 10.62
C CYS A 191 -0.86 -2.19 10.23
N ILE A 192 -0.11 -1.40 9.46
CA ILE A 192 1.20 -1.81 8.94
C ILE A 192 2.36 -1.25 9.76
N LEU A 193 2.08 -0.31 10.68
CA LEU A 193 3.04 0.19 11.68
C LEU A 193 2.56 -0.18 13.09
N PRO A 194 3.48 -0.49 14.02
CA PRO A 194 3.12 -0.99 15.34
C PRO A 194 2.32 0.02 16.17
N PHE A 195 2.69 1.31 16.12
CA PHE A 195 1.98 2.35 16.87
C PHE A 195 0.56 2.61 16.33
N GLU A 196 0.30 2.35 15.03
CA GLU A 196 -1.01 2.60 14.42
C GLU A 196 -2.09 1.75 15.07
N ALA A 197 -1.79 0.50 15.36
CA ALA A 197 -2.73 -0.41 16.01
C ALA A 197 -3.06 0.03 17.44
N GLU A 198 -2.07 0.54 18.18
CA GLU A 198 -2.29 1.07 19.53
C GLU A 198 -3.21 2.28 19.48
N VAL A 199 -2.89 3.28 18.65
CA VAL A 199 -3.69 4.51 18.55
C VAL A 199 -5.12 4.22 18.08
N CYS A 200 -5.32 3.29 17.14
CA CYS A 200 -6.66 2.85 16.73
C CYS A 200 -7.44 2.25 17.90
N ARG A 201 -6.83 1.34 18.67
CA ARG A 201 -7.45 0.71 19.83
C ARG A 201 -7.79 1.72 20.93
N SER A 202 -6.87 2.64 21.24
CA SER A 202 -7.12 3.72 22.22
C SER A 202 -8.27 4.64 21.80
N ASN A 203 -8.59 4.71 20.50
CA ASN A 203 -9.71 5.46 19.95
C ASN A 203 -10.97 4.61 19.68
N GLY A 204 -11.03 3.38 20.21
CA GLY A 204 -12.22 2.52 20.14
C GLY A 204 -12.41 1.77 18.81
N LEU A 205 -11.41 1.79 17.93
CA LEU A 205 -11.40 1.03 16.68
C LEU A 205 -10.58 -0.27 16.88
N ALA A 206 -11.20 -1.43 16.67
CA ALA A 206 -10.48 -2.69 16.75
C ALA A 206 -9.38 -2.72 15.67
N ALA A 207 -8.16 -3.07 16.07
CA ALA A 207 -7.02 -3.03 15.17
C ALA A 207 -5.96 -4.07 15.52
N THR A 208 -5.32 -4.61 14.48
CA THR A 208 -4.20 -5.55 14.58
C THR A 208 -3.02 -5.01 13.77
N PHE A 209 -1.84 -5.01 14.37
CA PHE A 209 -0.59 -4.80 13.64
C PHE A 209 -0.25 -6.09 12.88
N VAL A 210 -0.15 -6.00 11.55
CA VAL A 210 0.06 -7.15 10.65
C VAL A 210 1.45 -7.18 10.02
N GLY A 211 2.33 -6.25 10.40
CA GLY A 211 3.63 -6.07 9.77
C GLY A 211 3.56 -5.21 8.51
N HIS A 212 4.72 -4.73 8.08
CA HIS A 212 4.83 -3.90 6.88
C HIS A 212 4.93 -4.78 5.62
N PRO A 213 4.16 -4.52 4.53
CA PRO A 213 4.16 -5.35 3.32
C PRO A 213 5.53 -5.56 2.66
N THR A 214 6.47 -4.64 2.87
CA THR A 214 7.85 -4.73 2.39
C THR A 214 8.68 -5.83 3.06
N LEU A 215 8.27 -6.33 4.23
CA LEU A 215 8.90 -7.52 4.81
C LEU A 215 8.58 -8.77 3.99
N GLU A 216 7.40 -8.84 3.36
CA GLU A 216 7.05 -9.97 2.51
C GLU A 216 7.91 -9.99 1.24
N ASP A 217 8.23 -8.82 0.67
CA ASP A 217 9.20 -8.69 -0.43
C ASP A 217 10.57 -9.26 -0.01
N ALA A 218 11.02 -8.94 1.21
CA ALA A 218 12.28 -9.46 1.74
C ALA A 218 12.26 -10.99 1.91
N LEU A 219 11.12 -11.56 2.34
CA LEU A 219 10.96 -13.00 2.49
C LEU A 219 10.94 -13.72 1.14
N GLU A 220 10.20 -13.20 0.14
CA GLU A 220 10.21 -13.72 -1.23
C GLU A 220 11.63 -13.76 -1.83
N LEU A 221 12.46 -12.75 -1.50
CA LEU A 221 13.86 -12.69 -1.94
C LEU A 221 14.79 -13.61 -1.13
N LYS A 222 14.55 -13.76 0.19
CA LYS A 222 15.34 -14.60 1.10
C LYS A 222 15.04 -16.10 0.99
N ILE A 223 13.91 -16.52 0.42
CA ILE A 223 13.67 -17.93 0.06
C ILE A 223 14.80 -18.49 -0.84
N ASN A 224 15.58 -17.62 -1.49
CA ASN A 224 16.75 -18.02 -2.28
C ASN A 224 18.12 -17.91 -1.57
N LYS A 225 18.23 -17.45 -0.31
CA LYS A 225 19.47 -17.45 0.50
C LYS A 225 19.18 -17.07 1.97
N CYS A 226 19.18 -18.04 2.87
CA CYS A 226 19.06 -17.83 4.32
C CYS A 226 20.40 -17.44 4.94
N ILE A 227 20.52 -16.22 5.49
CA ILE A 227 21.26 -15.99 6.74
C ILE A 227 20.42 -15.02 7.60
N VAL A 228 20.12 -15.49 8.81
CA VAL A 228 19.42 -14.79 9.89
C VAL A 228 20.53 -14.16 10.73
N ASN A 229 20.66 -12.83 10.72
CA ASN A 229 21.17 -12.01 11.85
C ASN A 229 21.29 -10.51 11.50
N GLU A 230 21.17 -10.13 10.22
CA GLU A 230 20.88 -8.74 9.82
C GLU A 230 19.81 -8.76 8.71
N TRP A 231 18.71 -8.01 8.86
CA TRP A 231 17.67 -7.93 7.83
C TRP A 231 18.09 -6.97 6.72
N LYS A 232 19.23 -7.24 6.06
CA LYS A 232 19.62 -6.56 4.84
C LYS A 232 19.13 -7.38 3.65
N VAL A 233 18.20 -6.81 2.86
CA VAL A 233 17.79 -7.43 1.60
C VAL A 233 18.92 -7.18 0.60
N GLN A 234 19.66 -8.21 0.21
CA GLN A 234 20.75 -8.08 -0.76
C GLN A 234 20.34 -8.75 -2.08
N GLY A 235 19.93 -7.95 -3.06
CA GLY A 235 19.86 -8.37 -4.46
C GLY A 235 21.25 -8.49 -5.10
N ASP A 236 21.31 -9.12 -6.27
CA ASP A 236 22.52 -9.34 -7.06
C ASP A 236 22.76 -8.15 -8.01
N GLY A 237 23.61 -7.24 -7.56
CA GLY A 237 23.97 -6.06 -8.33
C GLY A 237 24.76 -6.40 -9.60
N GLU A 238 25.86 -7.15 -9.49
CA GLU A 238 26.73 -7.43 -10.64
C GLU A 238 25.95 -8.05 -11.81
N LYS A 239 25.00 -8.95 -11.50
CA LYS A 239 24.09 -9.51 -12.51
C LYS A 239 23.22 -8.45 -13.17
N PHE A 240 22.73 -7.45 -12.42
CA PHE A 240 21.98 -6.34 -12.99
C PHE A 240 22.85 -5.48 -13.92
N ARG A 241 24.05 -5.07 -13.48
CA ARG A 241 25.01 -4.33 -14.34
C ARG A 241 25.25 -5.08 -15.65
N LYS A 242 25.53 -6.38 -15.56
CA LYS A 242 25.78 -7.23 -16.73
C LYS A 242 24.57 -7.31 -17.67
N ASN A 243 23.36 -7.50 -17.12
CA ASN A 243 22.14 -7.63 -17.92
C ASN A 243 21.79 -6.35 -18.69
N TYR A 244 22.13 -5.18 -18.15
CA TYR A 244 21.83 -3.88 -18.75
C TYR A 244 23.05 -3.18 -19.36
N GLY A 245 24.20 -3.88 -19.46
CA GLY A 245 25.42 -3.33 -20.06
C GLY A 245 26.00 -2.12 -19.33
N ILE A 246 25.77 -2.01 -18.01
CA ILE A 246 26.24 -0.87 -17.22
C ILE A 246 27.67 -1.16 -16.74
N SER A 247 28.61 -0.28 -17.11
CA SER A 247 30.03 -0.27 -16.69
C SER A 247 30.17 -0.33 -15.17
N SER A 248 31.23 -0.97 -14.63
CA SER A 248 31.52 -1.01 -13.19
C SER A 248 31.77 0.37 -12.58
N GLU A 249 32.34 1.27 -13.38
CA GLU A 249 32.71 2.64 -12.97
C GLU A 249 31.51 3.60 -12.98
N SER A 250 30.42 3.21 -13.64
CA SER A 250 29.21 4.04 -13.73
C SER A 250 28.56 4.23 -12.37
N THR A 251 28.31 5.50 -12.03
CA THR A 251 27.49 5.87 -10.88
C THR A 251 26.02 5.70 -11.24
N ILE A 252 25.30 4.92 -10.43
CA ILE A 252 23.88 4.63 -10.63
C ILE A 252 23.07 5.42 -9.61
N ILE A 253 22.07 6.17 -10.09
CA ILE A 253 21.05 6.84 -9.26
C ILE A 253 19.69 6.25 -9.61
N SER A 254 19.00 5.72 -8.59
CA SER A 254 17.63 5.24 -8.77
C SER A 254 16.60 6.32 -8.55
N LEU A 255 15.59 6.29 -9.42
CA LEU A 255 14.54 7.28 -9.53
C LEU A 255 13.19 6.59 -9.43
N LEU A 256 12.38 7.03 -8.47
CA LEU A 256 11.05 6.47 -8.20
C LEU A 256 10.00 7.57 -8.43
N PRO A 257 9.57 7.78 -9.69
CA PRO A 257 8.75 8.94 -10.08
C PRO A 257 7.31 8.88 -9.56
N GLY A 258 6.84 7.71 -9.15
CA GLY A 258 5.49 7.49 -8.63
C GLY A 258 4.81 6.31 -9.30
N SER A 259 3.59 6.01 -8.86
CA SER A 259 2.78 4.92 -9.43
C SER A 259 1.63 5.40 -10.30
N ARG A 260 1.41 6.72 -10.36
CA ARG A 260 0.32 7.33 -11.12
C ARG A 260 0.87 8.31 -12.15
N LEU A 261 0.15 8.46 -13.26
CA LEU A 261 0.57 9.29 -14.39
C LEU A 261 0.88 10.73 -13.98
N GLN A 262 0.03 11.37 -13.19
CA GLN A 262 0.24 12.78 -12.78
C GLN A 262 1.51 12.97 -11.93
N GLU A 263 1.78 12.02 -11.03
CA GLU A 263 2.99 12.02 -10.21
C GLU A 263 4.21 11.92 -11.10
N VAL A 264 4.15 10.98 -12.04
CA VAL A 264 5.22 10.69 -12.99
C VAL A 264 5.45 11.88 -13.93
N THR A 265 4.41 12.47 -14.50
CA THR A 265 4.47 13.69 -15.33
C THR A 265 5.15 14.84 -14.60
N ARG A 266 4.82 15.04 -13.32
CA ARG A 266 5.40 16.11 -12.51
C ARG A 266 6.84 15.81 -12.06
N MET A 267 7.14 14.55 -11.74
CA MET A 267 8.44 14.15 -11.18
C MET A 267 9.51 13.92 -12.22
N LEU A 268 9.16 13.39 -13.39
CA LEU A 268 10.17 13.12 -14.42
C LEU A 268 10.89 14.38 -14.90
N SER A 269 10.21 15.53 -14.97
CA SER A 269 10.85 16.80 -15.33
C SER A 269 11.86 17.25 -14.28
N ILE A 270 11.49 17.17 -12.99
CA ILE A 270 12.38 17.48 -11.87
C ILE A 270 13.57 16.53 -11.85
N PHE A 271 13.33 15.23 -12.04
CA PHE A 271 14.38 14.22 -12.08
C PHE A 271 15.32 14.42 -13.26
N SER A 272 14.80 14.67 -14.46
CA SER A 272 15.61 14.97 -15.64
C SER A 272 16.52 16.18 -15.40
N ARG A 273 15.96 17.29 -14.88
CA ARG A 273 16.76 18.47 -14.52
C ARG A 273 17.81 18.16 -13.44
N THR A 274 17.46 17.33 -12.47
CA THR A 274 18.41 16.89 -11.43
C THR A 274 19.56 16.10 -12.06
N MET A 275 19.27 15.18 -12.99
CA MET A 275 20.29 14.39 -13.69
C MET A 275 21.18 15.26 -14.57
N GLU A 276 20.63 16.29 -15.21
CA GLU A 276 21.38 17.27 -15.99
C GLU A 276 22.41 18.01 -15.12
N LEU A 277 22.01 18.47 -13.93
CA LEU A 277 22.91 19.15 -12.99
C LEU A 277 24.01 18.22 -12.45
N LEU A 278 23.71 16.93 -12.27
CA LEU A 278 24.68 15.95 -11.76
C LEU A 278 25.59 15.37 -12.84
N LYS A 279 25.24 15.50 -14.12
CA LYS A 279 25.96 14.87 -15.24
C LYS A 279 27.47 15.16 -15.24
N ASN A 280 27.86 16.40 -14.92
CA ASN A 280 29.27 16.81 -14.94
C ASN A 280 30.03 16.50 -13.64
N ALA A 281 29.32 16.09 -12.58
CA ALA A 281 29.93 15.72 -11.30
C ALA A 281 30.43 14.25 -11.29
N PHE A 282 30.01 13.45 -12.26
CA PHE A 282 30.39 12.04 -12.38
C PHE A 282 30.90 11.75 -13.80
N SER A 283 31.96 10.95 -13.92
CA SER A 283 32.53 10.55 -15.22
C SER A 283 31.54 9.75 -16.07
N GLU A 284 30.79 8.86 -15.42
CA GLU A 284 29.69 8.08 -16.00
C GLU A 284 28.51 8.08 -15.02
N LEU A 285 27.35 8.53 -15.50
CA LEU A 285 26.10 8.58 -14.72
C LEU A 285 25.00 7.84 -15.47
N THR A 286 24.38 6.88 -14.77
CA THR A 286 23.22 6.12 -15.26
C THR A 286 22.04 6.33 -14.32
N ALA A 287 20.89 6.71 -14.87
CA ALA A 287 19.65 6.77 -14.15
C ALA A 287 18.89 5.44 -14.27
N VAL A 288 18.45 4.89 -13.14
CA VAL A 288 17.59 3.71 -13.10
C VAL A 288 16.19 4.16 -12.69
N ILE A 289 15.22 4.08 -13.60
CA ILE A 289 13.84 4.50 -13.33
C ILE A 289 13.00 3.27 -13.02
N HIS A 290 12.43 3.24 -11.82
CA HIS A 290 11.50 2.19 -11.42
C HIS A 290 10.09 2.53 -11.89
N VAL A 291 9.59 1.75 -12.84
CA VAL A 291 8.28 1.95 -13.45
C VAL A 291 7.24 1.15 -12.66
N ALA A 292 6.13 1.78 -12.27
CA ALA A 292 5.03 1.05 -11.65
C ALA A 292 4.26 0.25 -12.72
N PRO A 293 3.66 -0.91 -12.38
CA PRO A 293 2.90 -1.73 -13.32
C PRO A 293 1.55 -1.07 -13.65
N ASN A 294 1.60 -0.03 -14.47
CA ASN A 294 0.46 0.75 -14.94
C ASN A 294 0.76 1.18 -16.39
N THR A 295 -0.08 0.75 -17.34
CA THR A 295 0.17 0.92 -18.77
C THR A 295 0.35 2.39 -19.17
N HIS A 296 -0.45 3.31 -18.63
CA HIS A 296 -0.32 4.74 -18.94
C HIS A 296 0.99 5.33 -18.40
N VAL A 297 1.44 4.88 -17.23
CA VAL A 297 2.74 5.26 -16.66
C VAL A 297 3.88 4.71 -17.50
N GLU A 298 3.82 3.43 -17.88
CA GLU A 298 4.81 2.77 -18.73
C GLU A 298 4.96 3.51 -20.07
N GLU A 299 3.86 3.76 -20.78
CA GLU A 299 3.85 4.47 -22.05
C GLU A 299 4.41 5.89 -21.94
N TYR A 300 4.05 6.62 -20.88
CA TYR A 300 4.53 7.98 -20.67
C TYR A 300 6.02 8.02 -20.39
N ILE A 301 6.52 7.16 -19.50
CA ILE A 301 7.95 7.10 -19.17
C ILE A 301 8.76 6.71 -20.40
N SER A 302 8.35 5.67 -21.14
CA SER A 302 9.06 5.23 -22.35
C SER A 302 9.22 6.36 -23.37
N LYS A 303 8.20 7.20 -23.56
CA LYS A 303 8.29 8.38 -24.44
C LYS A 303 9.20 9.47 -23.88
N ALA A 304 9.08 9.76 -22.58
CA ALA A 304 9.79 10.87 -21.94
C ALA A 304 11.31 10.66 -21.80
N VAL A 305 11.77 9.41 -21.74
CA VAL A 305 13.20 9.10 -21.51
C VAL A 305 14.07 9.17 -22.76
N HIS A 306 13.49 9.30 -23.95
CA HIS A 306 14.26 9.43 -25.20
C HIS A 306 15.13 10.69 -25.23
N GLU A 307 14.71 11.76 -24.54
CA GLU A 307 15.40 13.06 -24.52
C GLU A 307 16.16 13.30 -23.19
N TRP A 308 16.56 12.24 -22.50
CA TRP A 308 17.22 12.39 -21.20
C TRP A 308 18.70 12.79 -21.30
N PRO A 309 19.20 13.58 -20.31
CA PRO A 309 20.57 14.08 -20.33
C PRO A 309 21.63 13.00 -20.07
N VAL A 310 21.24 11.83 -19.57
CA VAL A 310 22.10 10.72 -19.14
C VAL A 310 21.53 9.38 -19.62
N SER A 311 22.33 8.30 -19.54
CA SER A 311 21.86 6.94 -19.84
C SER A 311 20.72 6.54 -18.90
N VAL A 312 19.66 5.92 -19.44
CA VAL A 312 18.47 5.51 -18.68
C VAL A 312 18.24 4.02 -18.81
N VAL A 313 18.02 3.37 -17.67
CA VAL A 313 17.55 1.98 -17.58
C VAL A 313 16.17 1.97 -16.94
N LEU A 314 15.19 1.41 -17.64
CA LEU A 314 13.84 1.22 -17.11
C LEU A 314 13.73 -0.14 -16.43
N VAL A 315 13.37 -0.14 -15.14
CA VAL A 315 13.08 -1.36 -14.40
C VAL A 315 11.57 -1.54 -14.34
N PRO A 316 11.01 -2.56 -15.02
CA PRO A 316 9.57 -2.76 -15.06
C PRO A 316 8.99 -3.11 -13.69
N GLY A 317 7.74 -2.68 -13.48
CA GLY A 317 6.98 -2.95 -12.27
C GLY A 317 6.64 -4.43 -12.10
N GLY A 318 6.40 -4.86 -10.85
CA GLY A 318 5.94 -6.22 -10.57
C GLY A 318 7.02 -7.31 -10.54
N SER A 319 8.30 -6.95 -10.67
CA SER A 319 9.43 -7.87 -10.43
C SER A 319 10.22 -7.46 -9.18
N PRO A 320 9.92 -8.05 -8.01
CA PRO A 320 10.68 -7.80 -6.79
C PRO A 320 12.17 -8.08 -6.98
N CYS A 321 12.55 -9.17 -7.65
CA CYS A 321 13.96 -9.50 -7.84
C CYS A 321 14.72 -8.43 -8.63
N MET A 322 14.16 -7.90 -9.73
CA MET A 322 14.82 -6.85 -10.50
C MET A 322 14.92 -5.54 -9.71
N ARG A 323 13.86 -5.15 -9.00
CA ARG A 323 13.85 -3.95 -8.15
C ARG A 323 14.93 -4.02 -7.08
N TYR A 324 15.03 -5.15 -6.38
CA TYR A 324 15.99 -5.28 -5.29
C TYR A 324 17.42 -5.51 -5.79
N ASN A 325 17.62 -6.09 -6.98
CA ASN A 325 18.92 -6.18 -7.63
C ASN A 325 19.46 -4.79 -8.02
N SER A 326 18.63 -3.93 -8.63
CA SER A 326 19.06 -2.56 -8.95
C SER A 326 19.40 -1.78 -7.68
N PHE A 327 18.54 -1.86 -6.65
CA PHE A 327 18.78 -1.27 -5.33
C PHE A 327 20.09 -1.73 -4.66
N SER A 328 20.70 -2.85 -5.08
CA SER A 328 21.94 -3.35 -4.45
C SER A 328 23.20 -2.72 -5.02
N MET A 329 23.06 -1.93 -6.09
CA MET A 329 24.18 -1.33 -6.84
C MET A 329 24.40 0.14 -6.54
N GLU A 330 23.44 0.74 -5.84
CA GLU A 330 23.27 2.18 -5.81
C GLU A 330 24.20 2.83 -4.79
N LYS A 331 24.84 3.92 -5.22
CA LYS A 331 25.53 4.84 -4.31
C LYS A 331 24.54 5.80 -3.64
N SER A 332 23.39 6.08 -4.27
CA SER A 332 22.34 6.96 -3.76
C SER A 332 21.00 6.72 -4.50
N SER A 333 19.89 7.17 -3.92
CA SER A 333 18.56 7.07 -4.52
C SER A 333 17.74 8.35 -4.33
N ILE A 334 16.86 8.66 -5.28
CA ILE A 334 15.92 9.81 -5.21
C ILE A 334 14.51 9.26 -5.39
N ALA A 335 13.66 9.52 -4.40
CA ALA A 335 12.29 9.02 -4.38
C ALA A 335 11.30 10.13 -4.05
N ARG A 336 10.08 10.02 -4.58
CA ARG A 336 8.98 10.83 -4.07
C ARG A 336 8.56 10.33 -2.69
N ALA A 337 8.28 11.25 -1.77
CA ALA A 337 7.97 10.94 -0.36
C ALA A 337 6.62 10.23 -0.11
N LEU A 338 5.79 10.02 -1.14
CA LEU A 338 4.38 9.63 -0.99
C LEU A 338 4.06 8.16 -1.36
N GLY A 339 5.04 7.36 -1.79
CA GLY A 339 4.81 5.97 -2.18
C GLY A 339 4.94 4.99 -1.01
N LEU A 340 3.82 4.53 -0.44
CA LEU A 340 3.79 3.67 0.75
C LEU A 340 4.71 2.43 0.68
N VAL A 341 4.79 1.79 -0.50
CA VAL A 341 5.62 0.60 -0.72
C VAL A 341 7.04 0.99 -1.12
N SER A 342 7.18 1.89 -2.11
CA SER A 342 8.47 2.29 -2.65
C SER A 342 9.35 3.00 -1.61
N THR A 343 8.81 3.99 -0.91
CA THR A 343 9.51 4.76 0.13
C THR A 343 9.93 3.87 1.29
N ALA A 344 9.08 2.93 1.71
CA ALA A 344 9.42 1.98 2.76
C ALA A 344 10.48 0.94 2.32
N SER A 345 10.44 0.46 1.06
CA SER A 345 11.47 -0.44 0.52
C SER A 345 12.86 0.21 0.50
N LEU A 346 12.93 1.52 0.18
CA LEU A 346 14.16 2.32 0.26
C LEU A 346 14.67 2.46 1.70
N CYS A 347 13.78 2.77 2.64
CA CYS A 347 14.14 2.92 4.06
C CYS A 347 14.65 1.61 4.69
N LEU A 348 14.02 0.47 4.37
CA LEU A 348 14.41 -0.85 4.91
C LEU A 348 15.77 -1.32 4.43
N LYS A 349 16.23 -0.83 3.27
CA LYS A 349 17.51 -1.25 2.71
C LYS A 349 18.69 -0.44 3.23
N LEU A 350 18.44 0.63 4.02
CA LEU A 350 19.46 1.59 4.44
C LEU A 350 20.33 1.95 3.22
N ILE A 351 19.76 2.59 2.20
CA ILE A 351 20.54 3.19 1.10
C ILE A 351 20.81 4.65 1.48
N PRO A 352 21.87 4.97 2.24
CA PRO A 352 22.30 6.35 2.40
C PRO A 352 23.10 6.78 1.15
N PRO A 353 22.81 7.97 0.58
CA PRO A 353 21.68 8.86 0.86
C PRO A 353 20.44 8.60 -0.03
N THR A 354 19.25 8.52 0.58
CA THR A 354 17.95 8.59 -0.10
C THR A 354 17.42 10.03 0.00
N ILE A 355 17.17 10.70 -1.13
CA ILE A 355 16.61 12.05 -1.17
C ILE A 355 15.09 11.94 -1.42
N LEU A 356 14.30 12.45 -0.47
CA LEU A 356 12.84 12.51 -0.59
C LEU A 356 12.40 13.85 -1.18
N VAL A 357 11.81 13.81 -2.38
CA VAL A 357 11.25 15.00 -3.03
C VAL A 357 9.79 15.15 -2.63
N TRP A 358 9.49 16.26 -1.95
CA TRP A 358 8.15 16.68 -1.57
C TRP A 358 7.56 17.58 -2.65
N THR A 359 6.27 17.43 -2.88
CA THR A 359 5.62 17.92 -4.09
C THR A 359 4.34 18.62 -3.81
#